data_AF-A0A430PXD4-F1
#
_entry.id   AF-A0A430PXD4-F1
#
_cell.length_a   1.000
_cell.length_b   1.000
_cell.length_c   1.000
_cell.angle_alpha   90.00
_cell.angle_beta   90.00
_cell.angle_gamma   90.00
#
_symmetry.space_group_name_H-M   'P 1'
#
loop_
_entity.id
_entity.type
_entity.pdbx_description
1 polymer ?
#
loop_
_entity_poly.entity_id
_entity_poly.type
_entity_poly.pdbx_seq_one_letter_code
_entity_poly.pdbx_strand_id
1 'polypeptide(L)' 'DQFWWFIFTQVDINHNGKIDKNEFKEYMNKYIGVISRKDIEKAFKYCDLDNNGTIEYEEFKKYMLCE' A
#
# COMPACT_ATOMS: atom_id res chain seq x y z
N ASP A 1 8.19 15.48 -0.85
CA ASP A 1 8.58 14.13 -1.31
C ASP A 1 9.11 13.19 -0.22
N GLN A 2 9.99 13.62 0.71
CA GLN A 2 10.61 12.71 1.69
C GLN A 2 9.62 11.99 2.63
N PHE A 3 8.50 12.62 2.99
CA PHE A 3 7.50 12.01 3.88
C PHE A 3 6.81 10.79 3.23
N TRP A 4 6.35 10.92 1.98
CA TRP A 4 5.70 9.82 1.27
C TRP A 4 6.65 8.66 0.96
N TRP A 5 7.89 8.99 0.63
CA TRP A 5 8.97 7.99 0.54
C TRP A 5 9.19 7.26 1.86
N PHE A 6 9.23 7.99 2.98
CA PHE A 6 9.35 7.38 4.30
C PHE A 6 8.19 6.43 4.61
N ILE A 7 6.94 6.85 4.40
CA ILE A 7 5.78 5.98 4.60
C ILE A 7 5.85 4.75 3.69
N PHE A 8 6.19 4.93 2.41
CA PHE A 8 6.33 3.82 1.47
C PHE A 8 7.35 2.79 1.96
N THR A 9 8.54 3.23 2.38
CA THR A 9 9.58 2.33 2.93
C THR A 9 9.20 1.64 4.24
N GLN A 10 8.18 2.14 4.96
CA GLN A 10 7.65 1.46 6.14
C GLN A 10 6.66 0.34 5.78
N VAL A 11 6.04 0.42 4.59
CA VAL A 11 5.08 -0.57 4.10
C VAL A 11 5.79 -1.62 3.25
N ASP A 12 6.71 -1.20 2.38
CA ASP A 12 7.59 -2.05 1.56
C ASP A 12 8.66 -2.69 2.45
N ILE A 13 8.33 -3.86 3.01
CA ILE A 13 9.17 -4.60 3.98
C ILE A 13 10.32 -5.29 3.24
N ASN A 14 10.07 -5.79 2.04
CA ASN A 14 11.07 -6.47 1.24
C ASN A 14 11.98 -5.50 0.45
N HIS A 15 11.66 -4.20 0.45
CA HIS A 15 12.37 -3.13 -0.24
C HIS A 15 12.52 -3.40 -1.75
N ASN A 16 11.51 -4.04 -2.36
CA ASN A 16 11.51 -4.36 -3.79
C ASN A 16 11.02 -3.18 -4.64
N GLY A 17 10.59 -2.07 -4.02
CA GLY A 17 10.07 -0.88 -4.69
C GLY A 17 8.58 -0.98 -5.04
N LYS A 18 7.90 -2.01 -4.56
CA LYS A 18 6.49 -2.32 -4.78
C LYS A 18 5.90 -2.86 -3.48
N ILE A 19 4.60 -2.67 -3.28
CA ILE A 19 3.91 -3.21 -2.11
C ILE A 19 3.00 -4.33 -2.57
N ASP A 20 3.35 -5.55 -2.19
CA ASP A 20 2.52 -6.71 -2.47
C ASP A 20 1.29 -6.76 -1.55
N LYS A 21 0.25 -7.50 -1.97
CA LYS A 21 -0.97 -7.72 -1.15
C LYS A 21 -0.69 -8.22 0.27
N ASN A 22 0.36 -9.03 0.42
CA ASN A 22 0.76 -9.55 1.73
C ASN A 22 1.38 -8.47 2.61
N GLU A 23 2.24 -7.62 2.05
CA GLU A 23 2.88 -6.52 2.78
C GLU A 23 1.86 -5.45 3.17
N PHE A 24 0.96 -5.11 2.25
CA PHE A 24 -0.16 -4.22 2.54
C PHE A 24 -1.05 -4.75 3.67
N LYS A 25 -1.34 -6.06 3.66
CA LYS A 25 -2.12 -6.72 4.71
C LYS A 25 -1.40 -6.74 6.05
N GLU A 26 -0.11 -7.06 6.08
CA GLU A 26 0.73 -7.04 7.28
C GLU A 26 0.75 -5.63 7.89
N TYR A 27 0.98 -4.61 7.05
CA TYR A 27 0.99 -3.22 7.46
C TYR A 27 -0.37 -2.77 8.02
N MET A 28 -1.47 -3.05 7.31
CA MET A 28 -2.82 -2.75 7.76
C MET A 28 -3.13 -3.40 9.11
N ASN A 29 -2.76 -4.68 9.27
CA ASN A 29 -2.97 -5.41 10.52
C ASN A 29 -2.15 -4.83 11.68
N LYS A 30 -0.93 -4.36 11.39
CA LYS A 30 0.01 -3.81 12.39
C LYS A 30 -0.33 -2.39 12.82
N TYR A 31 -0.77 -1.52 11.92
CA TYR A 31 -0.94 -0.09 12.18
C TYR A 31 -2.41 0.37 12.31
N ILE A 32 -3.33 -0.27 11.59
CA ILE A 32 -4.77 0.08 11.63
C ILE A 32 -5.57 -0.94 12.45
N GLY A 33 -5.07 -2.17 12.56
CA GLY A 33 -5.66 -3.26 13.35
C GLY A 33 -6.31 -4.32 12.46
N VAL A 34 -7.15 -5.18 13.05
CA VAL A 34 -7.75 -6.31 12.33
C VAL A 34 -8.81 -5.81 11.34
N ILE A 35 -8.39 -5.54 10.10
CA ILE A 35 -9.27 -5.22 8.99
C ILE A 35 -9.72 -6.54 8.34
N SER A 36 -11.00 -6.63 7.99
CA SER A 36 -11.54 -7.79 7.26
C SER A 36 -10.86 -7.95 5.90
N ARG A 37 -10.63 -9.20 5.46
CA ARG A 37 -10.02 -9.49 4.15
C ARG A 37 -10.69 -8.74 2.99
N LYS A 38 -12.02 -8.58 3.05
CA LYS A 38 -12.79 -7.85 2.03
C LYS A 38 -12.41 -6.36 1.97
N ASP A 39 -12.22 -5.72 3.11
CA ASP A 39 -11.89 -4.29 3.15
C ASP A 39 -10.43 -4.05 2.76
N ILE A 40 -9.51 -4.95 3.14
CA ILE A 40 -8.13 -4.94 2.65
C ILE A 40 -8.12 -5.08 1.12
N GLU A 41 -8.88 -6.03 0.57
CA GLU A 41 -8.92 -6.26 -0.88
C GLU A 41 -9.54 -5.08 -1.64
N LYS A 42 -10.56 -4.42 -1.07
CA LYS A 42 -11.12 -3.17 -1.61
C LYS A 42 -10.12 -2.02 -1.58
N ALA A 43 -9.48 -1.78 -0.44
CA ALA A 43 -8.47 -0.73 -0.30
C ALA A 43 -7.30 -0.97 -1.24
N PHE A 44 -6.83 -2.22 -1.31
CA PHE A 44 -5.79 -2.62 -2.24
C PHE A 44 -6.18 -2.35 -3.70
N LYS A 45 -7.37 -2.79 -4.12
CA LYS A 45 -7.90 -2.52 -5.47
C LYS A 45 -8.07 -1.04 -5.79
N TYR A 46 -8.27 -0.22 -4.77
CA TYR A 46 -8.42 1.22 -4.96
C TYR A 46 -7.06 1.90 -5.16
N CYS A 47 -6.01 1.38 -4.53
CA CYS A 47 -4.63 1.85 -4.72
C CYS A 47 -3.96 1.27 -5.97
N ASP A 48 -4.26 0.01 -6.32
CA ASP A 48 -3.77 -0.72 -7.49
C ASP A 48 -4.52 -0.25 -8.75
N LEU A 49 -3.99 0.80 -9.38
CA LEU A 49 -4.64 1.47 -10.52
C LEU A 49 -4.47 0.65 -11.80
N ASP A 50 -3.33 -0.01 -11.95
CA ASP A 50 -3.03 -0.83 -13.13
C ASP A 50 -3.52 -2.28 -13.00
N ASN A 51 -4.02 -2.67 -11.82
CA ASN A 51 -4.50 -4.01 -11.49
C ASN A 51 -3.41 -5.09 -11.68
N ASN A 52 -2.14 -4.74 -11.47
CA ASN A 52 -1.02 -5.68 -11.58
C ASN A 52 -0.87 -6.55 -10.32
N GLY A 53 -1.61 -6.26 -9.23
CA GLY A 53 -1.57 -7.01 -7.98
C GLY A 53 -0.48 -6.56 -7.00
N THR A 54 0.20 -5.44 -7.28
CA THR A 54 1.21 -4.75 -6.47
C THR A 54 0.97 -3.24 -6.53
N ILE A 55 1.29 -2.50 -5.47
CA ILE A 55 1.17 -1.04 -5.49
C ILE A 55 2.57 -0.46 -5.66
N GLU A 56 2.83 0.19 -6.77
CA GLU A 56 4.11 0.83 -7.04
C GLU A 56 4.21 2.19 -6.34
N TYR A 57 5.43 2.69 -6.10
CA TYR A 57 5.61 3.99 -5.43
C TYR A 57 4.84 5.13 -6.09
N GLU A 58 4.78 5.14 -7.42
CA GLU A 58 4.02 6.14 -8.18
C GLU A 58 2.51 6.03 -7.90
N GLU A 59 1.96 4.83 -7.85
CA GLU A 59 0.54 4.60 -7.53
C GLU A 59 0.21 4.97 -6.07
N PHE A 60 1.09 4.58 -5.15
CA PHE A 60 0.98 4.94 -3.73
C PHE A 60 0.98 6.46 -3.54
N LYS A 61 1.94 7.14 -4.18
CA LYS A 61 2.05 8.59 -4.15
C LYS A 61 0.83 9.25 -4.78
N LYS A 62 0.30 8.73 -5.89
CA LYS A 62 -0.90 9.25 -6.55
C LYS A 62 -2.15 9.08 -5.72
N TYR A 63 -2.30 7.96 -5.02
CA TYR A 63 -3.40 7.71 -4.09
C TYR A 63 -3.36 8.67 -2.90
N MET A 64 -2.18 8.86 -2.29
CA MET A 64 -2.01 9.72 -1.12
C MET A 64 -2.00 11.22 -1.42
N LEU A 65 -1.55 11.62 -2.62
CA LEU A 65 -1.58 13.01 -3.09
C LEU A 65 -2.88 13.38 -3.80
N CYS A 66 -3.88 12.49 -3.87
CA CYS A 66 -5.21 12.83 -4.35
C CYS A 66 -5.96 13.64 -3.27
N GLU A 67 -5.43 14.83 -2.96
CA GLU A 67 -6.17 15.99 -2.44
C GLU A 67 -6.13 17.11 -3.49
#